data_AF-A0A7D9IGM2-F1
#
_entry.id   AF-A0A7D9IGM2-F1
#
_cell.length_a   1.000
_cell.length_b   1.000
_cell.length_c   1.000
_cell.angle_alpha   90.00
_cell.angle_beta   90.00
_cell.angle_gamma   90.00
#
_symmetry.space_group_name_H-M   'P 1'
#
loop_
_entity.id
_entity.type
_entity.pdbx_description
1 polymer ?
#
loop_
_entity_poly.entity_id
_entity_poly.type
_entity_poly.pdbx_seq_one_letter_code
_entity_poly.pdbx_strand_id
1 'polypeptide(L)'
;VVQTIGARVADLVTPEVVVIEDAGIARLLSSGYGRTKVNQIQNKKNIIIQRSNFGRRIQITGSSEAKLRARTQIEKLIEDLQKTTHLEIDLRHSDRPVGAIREILKHFGKDLNKLVEGEDCQASMEIRRRKVVLRGAKEAVSQVQNKVEEFLKTLPNSQRETNVDNECPVCFADVEDPYVLTLCGHAYCSACITQYLSNVFDSVKSADMFPQKCMCEGCESPSIKEDYVALLKTEQIQKLYQVSLECFLIGNTSYKPCPTPDCSWVYEVTPIPGVFACPECDIRFCKKCGDSTHEMFEACEAFKASKDPSQSDRLYNEWAARANTRKCPRCSVLIEKNAGCEHMQCTQCKAHICWKCGSLFETSEKCYRHIPFCN
;
A
#
# COMPACT_ATOMS: atom_id res chain seq x y z
N VAL A 1 2.93 -29.86 24.12
CA VAL A 1 4.05 -29.70 23.16
C VAL A 1 5.08 -30.82 23.30
N VAL A 2 5.67 -31.07 24.47
CA VAL A 2 6.68 -32.14 24.66
C VAL A 2 6.13 -33.56 24.40
N GLN A 3 4.89 -33.85 24.80
CA GLN A 3 4.24 -35.14 24.52
C GLN A 3 3.91 -35.38 23.04
N THR A 4 3.81 -34.33 22.24
CA THR A 4 3.38 -34.41 20.82
C THR A 4 4.54 -34.78 19.89
N ILE A 5 5.79 -34.64 20.34
CA ILE A 5 7.01 -34.70 19.50
C ILE A 5 7.82 -35.98 19.79
N GLY A 6 7.49 -36.73 20.85
CA GLY A 6 8.17 -37.99 21.17
C GLY A 6 9.67 -37.86 21.45
N ALA A 7 10.12 -36.71 21.97
CA ALA A 7 11.52 -36.40 22.25
C ALA A 7 11.75 -36.16 23.76
N ARG A 8 12.95 -36.50 24.27
CA ARG A 8 13.33 -36.23 25.67
C ARG A 8 13.58 -34.73 25.84
N VAL A 9 13.29 -34.17 27.02
CA VAL A 9 13.49 -32.73 27.30
C VAL A 9 14.94 -32.31 27.02
N ALA A 10 15.93 -33.16 27.32
CA ALA A 10 17.34 -32.90 27.03
C ALA A 10 17.63 -32.67 25.53
N ASP A 11 16.88 -33.31 24.63
CA ASP A 11 17.05 -33.18 23.18
C ASP A 11 16.49 -31.85 22.63
N LEU A 12 15.60 -31.21 23.40
CA LEU A 12 15.01 -29.89 23.11
C LEU A 12 15.90 -28.72 23.57
N VAL A 13 16.89 -28.97 24.45
CA VAL A 13 17.70 -27.92 25.08
C VAL A 13 18.80 -27.39 24.16
N THR A 14 19.27 -28.19 23.19
CA THR A 14 20.30 -27.77 22.22
C THR A 14 19.75 -27.73 20.79
N PRO A 15 19.40 -26.54 20.26
CA PRO A 15 19.01 -26.39 18.86
C PRO A 15 20.23 -26.59 17.95
N GLU A 16 20.01 -27.30 16.84
CA GLU A 16 20.98 -27.33 15.74
C GLU A 16 20.84 -26.01 14.96
N VAL A 17 21.95 -25.33 14.68
CA VAL A 17 21.94 -24.03 13.99
C VAL A 17 22.61 -24.17 12.62
N VAL A 18 21.88 -23.82 11.58
CA VAL A 18 22.41 -23.61 10.23
C VAL A 18 22.53 -22.11 9.99
N VAL A 19 23.75 -21.64 9.72
CA VAL A 19 24.05 -20.24 9.39
C VAL A 19 24.15 -20.11 7.88
N ILE A 20 23.49 -19.10 7.32
CA ILE A 20 23.51 -18.81 5.89
C ILE A 20 24.31 -17.52 5.69
N GLU A 21 25.49 -17.68 5.09
CA GLU A 21 26.43 -16.57 4.88
C GLU A 21 26.03 -15.67 3.70
N ASP A 22 25.44 -16.27 2.65
CA ASP A 22 24.99 -15.53 1.47
C ASP A 22 23.68 -14.77 1.74
N ALA A 23 23.72 -13.45 1.63
CA ALA A 23 22.57 -12.58 1.87
C ALA A 23 21.44 -12.76 0.84
N GLY A 24 21.77 -13.16 -0.40
CA GLY A 24 20.81 -13.48 -1.46
C GLY A 24 20.02 -14.73 -1.14
N ILE A 25 20.69 -15.80 -0.69
CA ILE A 25 20.06 -17.06 -0.27
C ILE A 25 19.22 -16.85 0.99
N ALA A 26 19.71 -16.08 1.97
CA ALA A 26 18.95 -15.77 3.17
C ALA A 26 17.62 -15.05 2.84
N ARG A 27 17.63 -14.16 1.83
CA ARG A 27 16.43 -13.49 1.31
C ARG A 27 15.50 -14.48 0.60
N LEU A 28 16.03 -15.46 -0.14
CA LEU A 28 15.26 -16.51 -0.80
C LEU A 28 14.60 -17.46 0.20
N LEU A 29 15.30 -17.88 1.25
CA LEU A 29 14.73 -18.72 2.32
C LEU A 29 13.64 -18.00 3.13
N SER A 30 13.73 -16.67 3.20
CA SER A 30 12.73 -15.81 3.83
C SER A 30 11.54 -15.47 2.93
N SER A 31 11.60 -15.78 1.63
CA SER A 31 10.53 -15.52 0.67
C SER A 31 9.38 -16.53 0.81
N GLY A 32 8.24 -16.28 0.16
CA GLY A 32 7.12 -17.24 0.13
C GLY A 32 7.55 -18.63 -0.36
N TYR A 33 8.40 -18.70 -1.38
CA TYR A 33 8.94 -19.94 -1.94
C TYR A 33 9.80 -20.71 -0.93
N GLY A 34 10.82 -20.04 -0.36
CA GLY A 34 11.67 -20.63 0.66
C GLY A 34 10.88 -21.05 1.89
N ARG A 35 9.85 -20.27 2.27
CA ARG A 35 8.96 -20.62 3.37
C ARG A 35 8.19 -21.90 3.12
N THR A 36 7.61 -22.07 1.94
CA THR A 36 6.88 -23.27 1.57
C THR A 36 7.77 -24.51 1.58
N LYS A 37 8.98 -24.44 0.99
CA LYS A 37 9.92 -25.56 1.00
C LYS A 37 10.39 -25.93 2.41
N VAL A 38 10.72 -24.95 3.25
CA VAL A 38 11.08 -25.19 4.65
C VAL A 38 9.89 -25.76 5.45
N ASN A 39 8.67 -25.29 5.19
CA ASN A 39 7.46 -25.85 5.82
C ASN A 39 7.20 -27.29 5.38
N GLN A 40 7.50 -27.66 4.12
CA GLN A 40 7.44 -29.05 3.66
C GLN A 40 8.45 -29.95 4.38
N ILE A 41 9.64 -29.43 4.71
CA ILE A 41 10.64 -30.14 5.52
C ILE A 41 10.09 -30.33 6.95
N GLN A 42 9.52 -29.28 7.55
CA GLN A 42 8.95 -29.33 8.89
C GLN A 42 7.75 -30.30 9.01
N ASN A 43 6.84 -30.31 8.04
CA ASN A 43 5.63 -31.13 8.06
C ASN A 43 5.90 -32.63 7.96
N LYS A 44 7.12 -33.05 7.58
CA LYS A 44 7.40 -34.46 7.32
C LYS A 44 7.72 -35.28 8.57
N LYS A 45 8.17 -34.71 9.71
CA LYS A 45 8.46 -35.44 10.99
C LYS A 45 8.51 -34.48 12.20
N ASN A 46 8.58 -35.04 13.41
CA ASN A 46 8.68 -34.40 14.75
C ASN A 46 9.84 -33.38 14.92
N ILE A 47 9.83 -32.29 14.15
CA ILE A 47 10.82 -31.22 14.18
C ILE A 47 10.12 -29.85 14.19
N ILE A 48 10.75 -28.87 14.82
CA ILE A 48 10.34 -27.47 14.77
C ILE A 48 11.49 -26.69 14.14
N ILE A 49 11.20 -25.90 13.11
CA ILE A 49 12.18 -25.06 12.42
C ILE A 49 11.87 -23.60 12.69
N GLN A 50 12.71 -22.96 13.48
CA GLN A 50 12.64 -21.52 13.76
C GLN A 50 13.60 -20.75 12.86
N ARG A 51 13.14 -19.64 12.31
CA ARG A 51 13.90 -18.80 11.37
C ARG A 51 14.01 -17.40 11.95
N SER A 52 15.20 -16.81 11.87
CA SER A 52 15.37 -15.38 12.18
C SER A 52 14.64 -14.49 11.16
N ASN A 53 14.28 -13.26 11.55
CA ASN A 53 13.55 -12.28 10.70
C ASN A 53 14.20 -12.00 9.33
N PHE A 54 15.48 -12.33 9.13
CA PHE A 54 16.22 -12.13 7.88
C PHE A 54 16.72 -13.44 7.26
N GLY A 55 16.27 -14.61 7.75
CA GLY A 55 16.62 -15.92 7.20
C GLY A 55 18.09 -16.32 7.32
N ARG A 56 18.95 -15.53 7.97
CA ARG A 56 20.39 -15.81 8.10
C ARG A 56 20.71 -16.94 9.08
N ARG A 57 19.78 -17.27 9.97
CA ARG A 57 19.91 -18.36 10.93
C ARG A 57 18.63 -19.19 10.91
N ILE A 58 18.81 -20.49 10.74
CA ILE A 58 17.76 -21.51 10.86
C ILE A 58 18.10 -22.39 12.05
N GLN A 59 17.20 -22.43 13.02
CA GLN A 59 17.28 -23.25 14.22
C GLN A 59 16.36 -24.46 14.07
N ILE A 60 16.91 -25.65 14.26
CA ILE A 60 16.20 -26.93 14.14
C ILE A 60 16.17 -27.58 15.52
N THR A 61 14.98 -27.87 16.02
CA THR A 61 14.76 -28.59 17.28
C THR A 61 13.97 -29.87 17.03
N GLY A 62 14.34 -30.96 17.70
CA GLY A 62 13.78 -32.30 17.49
C GLY A 62 14.69 -33.40 18.05
N SER A 63 14.41 -34.67 17.75
CA SER A 63 15.32 -35.77 18.11
C SER A 63 16.63 -35.70 17.31
N SER A 64 17.73 -36.26 17.83
CA SER A 64 19.06 -36.18 17.19
C SER A 64 19.08 -36.67 15.74
N GLU A 65 18.39 -37.77 15.44
CA GLU A 65 18.28 -38.31 14.08
C GLU A 65 17.38 -37.45 13.17
N ALA A 66 16.40 -36.74 13.74
CA ALA A 66 15.54 -35.84 12.99
C ALA A 66 16.26 -34.50 12.69
N LYS A 67 17.04 -33.97 13.64
CA LYS A 67 17.90 -32.79 13.45
C LYS A 67 18.89 -33.01 12.30
N LEU A 68 19.60 -34.13 12.29
CA LEU A 68 20.60 -34.44 11.25
C LEU A 68 19.96 -34.52 9.86
N ARG A 69 18.83 -35.22 9.73
CA ARG A 69 18.11 -35.32 8.43
C ARG A 69 17.58 -33.97 7.94
N ALA A 70 17.00 -33.18 8.84
CA ALA A 70 16.49 -31.85 8.51
C ALA A 70 17.62 -30.91 8.10
N ARG A 71 18.77 -30.99 8.77
CA ARG A 71 19.99 -30.24 8.42
C ARG A 71 20.43 -30.56 7.00
N THR A 72 20.61 -31.83 6.65
CA THR A 72 21.01 -32.23 5.29
C THR A 72 20.00 -31.78 4.23
N GLN A 73 18.70 -31.81 4.53
CA GLN A 73 17.67 -31.32 3.61
C GLN A 73 17.71 -29.80 3.43
N ILE A 74 18.01 -29.04 4.49
CA ILE A 74 18.15 -27.58 4.43
C ILE A 74 19.44 -27.19 3.70
N GLU A 75 20.55 -27.88 3.96
CA GLU A 75 21.82 -27.67 3.24
C GLU A 75 21.66 -27.99 1.75
N LYS A 76 20.98 -29.08 1.40
CA LYS A 76 20.62 -29.38 0.01
C LYS A 76 19.72 -28.31 -0.62
N LEU A 77 18.71 -27.82 0.11
CA LEU A 77 17.86 -26.72 -0.36
C LEU A 77 18.67 -25.44 -0.62
N ILE A 78 19.65 -25.14 0.24
CA ILE A 78 20.57 -24.01 0.06
C ILE A 78 21.40 -24.18 -1.22
N GLU A 79 21.97 -25.36 -1.47
CA GLU A 79 22.71 -25.66 -2.70
C GLU A 79 21.83 -25.59 -3.95
N ASP A 80 20.60 -26.11 -3.87
CA ASP A 80 19.64 -26.04 -4.98
C ASP A 80 19.24 -24.59 -5.27
N LEU A 81 19.07 -23.77 -4.22
CA LEU A 81 18.82 -22.33 -4.34
C LEU A 81 19.99 -21.57 -4.99
N GLN A 82 21.24 -21.97 -4.72
CA GLN A 82 22.42 -21.40 -5.40
C GLN A 82 22.43 -21.68 -6.90
N LYS A 83 21.84 -22.81 -7.32
CA LYS A 83 21.75 -23.23 -8.72
C LYS A 83 20.52 -22.67 -9.45
N THR A 84 19.66 -21.91 -8.78
CA THR A 84 18.45 -21.35 -9.41
C THR A 84 18.81 -20.36 -10.50
N THR A 85 18.06 -20.40 -11.60
CA THR A 85 18.25 -19.49 -12.72
C THR A 85 17.64 -18.13 -12.37
N HIS A 86 18.39 -17.06 -12.64
CA HIS A 86 17.92 -15.68 -12.50
C HIS A 86 17.56 -15.13 -13.88
N LEU A 87 16.30 -14.73 -14.07
CA LEU A 87 15.86 -14.08 -15.30
C LEU A 87 15.20 -12.75 -14.96
N GLU A 88 15.57 -11.70 -15.68
CA GLU A 88 14.95 -10.39 -15.61
C GLU A 88 14.21 -10.11 -16.92
N ILE A 89 12.89 -9.92 -16.83
CA ILE A 89 12.06 -9.48 -17.96
C ILE A 89 11.96 -7.97 -17.89
N ASP A 90 12.51 -7.28 -18.89
CA ASP A 90 12.46 -5.82 -18.97
C ASP A 90 11.13 -5.34 -19.54
N LEU A 91 10.46 -4.44 -18.80
CA LEU A 91 9.17 -3.84 -19.18
C LEU A 91 9.32 -2.40 -19.72
N ARG A 92 10.55 -1.90 -19.94
CA ARG A 92 10.80 -0.52 -20.40
C ARG A 92 10.78 -0.35 -21.91
N HIS A 93 10.91 -1.43 -22.68
CA HIS A 93 11.09 -1.31 -24.12
C HIS A 93 9.84 -0.77 -24.82
N SER A 94 10.06 -0.05 -25.93
CA SER A 94 9.03 0.57 -26.77
C SER A 94 8.05 -0.42 -27.40
N ASP A 95 8.37 -1.72 -27.39
CA ASP A 95 7.54 -2.83 -27.84
C ASP A 95 6.62 -3.38 -26.72
N ARG A 96 6.71 -2.84 -25.50
CA ARG A 96 5.92 -3.28 -24.35
C ARG A 96 4.66 -2.41 -24.18
N PRO A 97 3.51 -3.02 -23.83
CA PRO A 97 2.27 -2.27 -23.64
C PRO A 97 2.39 -1.27 -22.50
N VAL A 98 1.95 -0.05 -22.78
CA VAL A 98 1.81 1.07 -21.84
C VAL A 98 0.97 0.61 -20.63
N GLY A 99 1.56 0.69 -19.44
CA GLY A 99 0.93 0.27 -18.18
C GLY A 99 1.08 -1.21 -17.79
N ALA A 100 2.01 -1.94 -18.42
CA ALA A 100 2.30 -3.35 -18.14
C ALA A 100 2.40 -3.70 -16.65
N ILE A 101 3.10 -2.89 -15.84
CA ILE A 101 3.25 -3.12 -14.40
C ILE A 101 1.88 -3.13 -13.70
N ARG A 102 1.03 -2.14 -14.00
CA ARG A 102 -0.31 -2.04 -13.39
C ARG A 102 -1.15 -3.26 -13.74
N GLU A 103 -1.18 -3.65 -15.01
CA GLU A 103 -1.99 -4.78 -15.46
C GLU A 103 -1.47 -6.11 -14.93
N ILE A 104 -0.15 -6.31 -14.87
CA ILE A 104 0.46 -7.49 -14.24
C ILE A 104 0.06 -7.56 -12.76
N LEU A 105 0.21 -6.48 -11.99
CA LEU A 105 -0.13 -6.45 -10.57
C LEU A 105 -1.65 -6.63 -10.32
N LYS A 106 -2.49 -6.13 -11.23
CA LYS A 106 -3.95 -6.29 -11.17
C LYS A 106 -4.37 -7.73 -11.46
N HIS A 107 -3.78 -8.35 -12.48
CA HIS A 107 -4.13 -9.70 -12.92
C HIS A 107 -3.55 -10.77 -11.97
N PHE A 108 -2.24 -10.70 -11.71
CA PHE A 108 -1.51 -11.72 -10.94
C PHE A 108 -1.41 -11.42 -9.43
N GLY A 109 -1.85 -10.23 -8.99
CA GLY A 109 -1.76 -9.77 -7.61
C GLY A 109 -0.41 -9.12 -7.26
N LYS A 110 -0.37 -8.37 -6.16
CA LYS A 110 0.81 -7.57 -5.75
C LYS A 110 2.07 -8.42 -5.52
N ASP A 111 1.91 -9.63 -5.01
CA ASP A 111 3.00 -10.57 -4.75
C ASP A 111 3.32 -11.48 -5.94
N LEU A 112 2.58 -11.34 -7.06
CA LEU A 112 2.68 -12.20 -8.25
C LEU A 112 2.44 -13.69 -7.96
N ASN A 113 1.81 -14.05 -6.83
CA ASN A 113 1.60 -15.44 -6.45
C ASN A 113 0.81 -16.24 -7.49
N LYS A 114 -0.18 -15.62 -8.16
CA LYS A 114 -0.96 -16.26 -9.22
C LYS A 114 -0.13 -16.55 -10.48
N LEU A 115 0.93 -15.77 -10.71
CA LEU A 115 1.79 -15.94 -11.88
C LEU A 115 2.64 -17.22 -11.76
N VAL A 116 3.04 -17.55 -10.54
CA VAL A 116 3.89 -18.70 -10.22
C VAL A 116 3.11 -19.88 -9.62
N GLU A 117 1.78 -19.80 -9.60
CA GLU A 117 0.94 -20.85 -9.06
C GLU A 117 1.14 -22.16 -9.84
N GLY A 118 1.48 -23.23 -9.12
CA GLY A 118 1.80 -24.54 -9.70
C GLY A 118 3.25 -24.71 -10.18
N GLU A 119 4.06 -23.65 -10.19
CA GLU A 119 5.44 -23.67 -10.69
C GLU A 119 6.47 -23.59 -9.56
N ASP A 120 7.62 -24.23 -9.73
CA ASP A 120 8.77 -24.13 -8.80
C ASP A 120 9.58 -22.85 -9.05
N CYS A 121 8.89 -21.71 -9.03
CA CYS A 121 9.40 -20.40 -9.42
C CYS A 121 8.93 -19.31 -8.44
N GLN A 122 9.77 -18.32 -8.21
CA GLN A 122 9.43 -17.09 -7.54
C GLN A 122 9.45 -15.94 -8.55
N ALA A 123 8.40 -15.13 -8.55
CA ALA A 123 8.36 -13.88 -9.27
C ALA A 123 8.38 -12.71 -8.27
N SER A 124 9.04 -11.62 -8.66
CA SER A 124 8.96 -10.36 -7.95
C SER A 124 8.97 -9.20 -8.95
N MET A 125 8.28 -8.12 -8.63
CA MET A 125 8.27 -6.91 -9.45
C MET A 125 9.31 -5.92 -8.90
N GLU A 126 10.38 -5.66 -9.65
CA GLU A 126 11.28 -4.54 -9.39
C GLU A 126 10.73 -3.28 -10.06
N ILE A 127 9.82 -2.59 -9.37
CA ILE A 127 9.08 -1.43 -9.89
C ILE A 127 10.03 -0.32 -10.38
N ARG A 128 11.06 0.03 -9.60
CA ARG A 128 12.05 1.07 -9.97
C ARG A 128 12.79 0.76 -11.26
N ARG A 129 13.17 -0.50 -11.45
CA ARG A 129 13.87 -0.95 -12.65
C ARG A 129 12.90 -1.40 -13.75
N ARG A 130 11.59 -1.41 -13.48
CA ARG A 130 10.54 -1.91 -14.36
C ARG A 130 10.85 -3.30 -14.89
N LYS A 131 11.20 -4.21 -13.97
CA LYS A 131 11.56 -5.59 -14.31
C LYS A 131 10.72 -6.58 -13.54
N VAL A 132 10.26 -7.63 -14.22
CA VAL A 132 9.81 -8.84 -13.53
C VAL A 132 11.03 -9.73 -13.32
N VAL A 133 11.37 -9.97 -12.07
CA VAL A 133 12.49 -10.82 -11.69
C VAL A 133 11.96 -12.20 -11.35
N LEU A 134 12.36 -13.19 -12.14
CA LEU A 134 12.02 -14.60 -11.97
C LEU A 134 13.22 -15.37 -11.43
N ARG A 135 12.97 -16.25 -10.47
CA ARG A 135 13.99 -17.09 -9.83
C ARG A 135 13.44 -18.47 -9.56
N GLY A 136 14.07 -19.51 -10.07
CA GLY A 136 13.60 -20.88 -9.89
C GLY A 136 14.38 -21.90 -10.72
N ALA A 137 13.81 -23.10 -10.84
CA ALA A 137 14.32 -24.09 -11.79
C ALA A 137 14.21 -23.55 -13.23
N LYS A 138 15.17 -23.87 -14.09
CA LYS A 138 15.26 -23.32 -15.46
C LYS A 138 13.97 -23.53 -16.25
N GLU A 139 13.35 -24.70 -16.15
CA GLU A 139 12.09 -25.05 -16.82
C GLU A 139 10.92 -24.20 -16.28
N ALA A 140 10.78 -24.09 -14.96
CA ALA A 140 9.75 -23.28 -14.31
C ALA A 140 9.90 -21.79 -14.63
N VAL A 141 11.14 -21.26 -14.67
CA VAL A 141 11.42 -19.87 -15.05
C VAL A 141 10.99 -19.61 -16.49
N SER A 142 11.32 -20.50 -17.43
CA SER A 142 10.91 -20.37 -18.83
C SER A 142 9.39 -20.43 -19.02
N GLN A 143 8.70 -21.32 -18.28
CA GLN A 143 7.24 -21.40 -18.33
C GLN A 143 6.58 -20.14 -17.79
N VAL A 144 7.05 -19.63 -16.65
CA VAL A 144 6.54 -18.38 -16.08
C VAL A 144 6.84 -17.19 -16.98
N GLN A 145 8.03 -17.14 -17.59
CA GLN A 145 8.37 -16.13 -18.59
C GLN A 145 7.36 -16.13 -19.74
N ASN A 146 7.05 -17.30 -20.31
CA ASN A 146 6.08 -17.42 -21.39
C ASN A 146 4.69 -16.95 -20.96
N LYS A 147 4.24 -17.26 -19.73
CA LYS A 147 2.98 -16.75 -19.17
C LYS A 147 2.96 -15.22 -19.11
N VAL A 148 4.06 -14.59 -18.69
CA VAL A 148 4.18 -13.11 -18.68
C VAL A 148 4.11 -12.56 -20.11
N GLU A 149 4.88 -13.14 -21.04
CA GLU A 149 4.94 -12.69 -22.43
C GLU A 149 3.60 -12.83 -23.15
N GLU A 150 2.89 -13.95 -22.94
CA GLU A 150 1.56 -14.18 -23.48
C GLU A 150 0.55 -13.18 -22.90
N PHE A 151 0.56 -12.96 -21.58
CA PHE A 151 -0.29 -11.95 -20.94
C PHE A 151 -0.05 -10.56 -21.52
N LEU A 152 1.22 -10.13 -21.66
CA LEU A 152 1.56 -8.84 -22.24
C LEU A 152 1.01 -8.67 -23.67
N LYS A 153 0.99 -9.73 -24.49
CA LYS A 153 0.40 -9.68 -25.83
C LYS A 153 -1.12 -9.46 -25.82
N THR A 154 -1.82 -9.97 -24.81
CA THR A 154 -3.29 -9.80 -24.69
C THR A 154 -3.72 -8.39 -24.29
N LEU A 155 -2.78 -7.54 -23.82
CA LEU A 155 -3.10 -6.19 -23.41
C LEU A 155 -3.41 -5.30 -24.63
N PRO A 156 -4.49 -4.49 -24.60
CA PRO A 156 -4.97 -3.71 -25.74
C PRO A 156 -3.99 -2.62 -26.23
N ASN A 157 -2.92 -2.34 -25.48
CA ASN A 157 -1.85 -1.40 -25.87
C ASN A 157 -0.61 -2.11 -26.44
N SER A 158 -0.63 -3.42 -26.71
CA SER A 158 0.50 -4.17 -27.28
C SER A 158 0.80 -3.78 -28.74
N GLN A 159 -0.08 -3.01 -29.37
CA GLN A 159 -0.01 -2.56 -30.77
C GLN A 159 -0.19 -1.04 -30.96
N ARG A 160 0.06 -0.20 -29.94
CA ARG A 160 0.27 1.21 -30.28
C ARG A 160 1.59 1.31 -31.03
N GLU A 161 1.50 1.41 -32.35
CA GLU A 161 2.49 2.09 -33.16
C GLU A 161 2.99 3.30 -32.37
N THR A 162 4.29 3.52 -32.38
CA THR A 162 5.06 4.53 -31.64
C THR A 162 4.66 6.00 -31.92
N ASN A 163 3.44 6.25 -32.39
CA ASN A 163 2.79 7.56 -32.46
C ASN A 163 1.99 7.82 -31.18
N VAL A 164 2.65 7.78 -30.02
CA VAL A 164 2.23 8.69 -28.96
C VAL A 164 2.85 10.01 -29.41
N ASP A 165 2.02 10.96 -29.85
CA ASP A 165 2.45 12.33 -30.03
C ASP A 165 3.38 12.66 -28.86
N ASN A 166 4.61 13.05 -29.15
CA ASN A 166 5.64 13.33 -28.16
C ASN A 166 5.27 14.55 -27.30
N GLU A 167 3.99 14.92 -27.20
CA GLU A 167 3.51 16.08 -26.47
C GLU A 167 3.34 15.75 -24.98
N CYS A 168 3.96 16.56 -24.14
CA CYS A 168 3.82 16.45 -22.71
C CYS A 168 2.39 16.86 -22.29
N PRO A 169 1.66 16.05 -21.50
CA PRO A 169 0.31 16.39 -21.05
C PRO A 169 0.19 17.63 -20.14
N VAL A 170 1.32 18.24 -19.75
CA VAL A 170 1.37 19.41 -18.86
C VAL A 170 1.63 20.69 -19.66
N CYS A 171 2.63 20.69 -20.54
CA CYS A 171 2.99 21.88 -21.32
C CYS A 171 2.49 21.86 -22.76
N PHE A 172 1.95 20.73 -23.24
CA PHE A 172 1.48 20.53 -24.62
C PHE A 172 2.55 20.79 -25.69
N ALA A 173 3.82 20.63 -25.33
CA ALA A 173 4.97 20.73 -26.22
C ALA A 173 5.69 19.39 -26.29
N ASP A 174 6.57 19.22 -27.27
CA ASP A 174 7.43 18.04 -27.38
C ASP A 174 8.16 17.74 -26.06
N VAL A 175 8.23 16.46 -25.70
CA VAL A 175 8.79 15.99 -24.46
C VAL A 175 10.30 16.15 -24.50
N GLU A 176 10.80 17.10 -23.72
CA GLU A 176 12.21 17.28 -23.42
C GLU A 176 12.59 16.53 -22.14
N ASP A 177 13.69 15.79 -22.17
CA ASP A 177 14.16 14.94 -21.05
C ASP A 177 13.03 14.05 -20.49
N PRO A 178 12.62 13.00 -21.22
CA PRO A 178 11.41 12.25 -20.93
C PRO A 178 11.48 11.53 -19.59
N TYR A 179 10.50 11.80 -18.74
CA TYR A 179 10.15 10.92 -17.63
C TYR A 179 8.84 10.20 -17.93
N VAL A 180 8.88 8.87 -17.86
CA VAL A 180 7.70 8.03 -18.04
C VAL A 180 7.13 7.69 -16.67
N LEU A 181 5.82 7.82 -16.45
CA LEU A 181 5.20 7.38 -15.19
C LEU A 181 5.20 5.85 -15.07
N THR A 182 5.47 5.33 -13.86
CA THR A 182 5.72 3.89 -13.70
C THR A 182 4.49 3.01 -13.84
N LEU A 183 3.32 3.46 -13.39
CA LEU A 183 2.09 2.67 -13.50
C LEU A 183 1.41 2.76 -14.86
N CYS A 184 1.28 3.97 -15.43
CA CYS A 184 0.55 4.15 -16.67
C CYS A 184 1.44 4.12 -17.90
N GLY A 185 2.73 4.46 -17.82
CA GLY A 185 3.61 4.50 -18.98
C GLY A 185 3.49 5.78 -19.85
N HIS A 186 2.75 6.80 -19.42
CA HIS A 186 2.71 8.09 -20.12
C HIS A 186 3.98 8.92 -19.86
N ALA A 187 4.48 9.56 -20.91
CA ALA A 187 5.68 10.39 -20.88
C ALA A 187 5.37 11.87 -20.60
N TYR A 188 6.30 12.54 -19.93
CA TYR A 188 6.26 13.96 -19.57
C TYR A 188 7.66 14.54 -19.69
N CYS A 189 7.77 15.86 -19.87
CA CYS A 189 9.05 16.51 -19.58
C CYS A 189 9.38 16.30 -18.10
N SER A 190 10.62 15.92 -17.78
CA SER A 190 11.10 15.68 -16.42
C SER A 190 10.77 16.86 -15.48
N ALA A 191 10.98 18.10 -15.95
CA ALA A 191 10.65 19.31 -15.21
C ALA A 191 9.14 19.47 -14.94
N CYS A 192 8.30 19.19 -15.94
CA CYS A 192 6.85 19.33 -15.84
C CYS A 192 6.27 18.35 -14.81
N ILE A 193 6.66 17.07 -14.87
CA ILE A 193 6.16 16.08 -13.92
C ILE A 193 6.70 16.33 -12.51
N THR A 194 7.94 16.78 -12.37
CA THR A 194 8.54 17.13 -11.07
C THR A 194 7.78 18.27 -10.41
N GLN A 195 7.46 19.33 -11.17
CA GLN A 195 6.68 20.45 -10.67
C GLN A 195 5.26 20.02 -10.31
N TYR A 196 4.61 19.25 -11.18
CA TYR A 196 3.29 18.70 -10.89
C TYR A 196 3.31 17.93 -9.58
N LEU A 197 4.21 16.95 -9.41
CA LEU A 197 4.30 16.16 -8.18
C LEU A 197 4.67 16.98 -6.93
N SER A 198 5.39 18.09 -7.11
CA SER A 198 5.74 19.00 -6.00
C SER A 198 4.53 19.80 -5.50
N ASN A 199 3.50 20.01 -6.31
CA ASN A 199 2.29 20.75 -5.91
C ASN A 199 1.50 20.05 -4.78
N VAL A 200 1.80 18.77 -4.50
CA VAL A 200 1.26 18.07 -3.32
C VAL A 200 1.62 18.75 -1.99
N PHE A 201 2.70 19.54 -1.98
CA PHE A 201 3.20 20.23 -0.79
C PHE A 201 2.54 21.58 -0.52
N ASP A 202 1.72 22.07 -1.44
CA ASP A 202 0.95 23.29 -1.26
C ASP A 202 -0.29 22.99 -0.39
N SER A 203 -0.21 23.52 0.84
CA SER A 203 -1.04 23.22 2.01
C SER A 203 -2.57 23.36 1.83
N VAL A 204 -3.01 24.05 0.78
CA VAL A 204 -4.45 24.30 0.52
C VAL A 204 -5.08 23.20 -0.36
N LYS A 205 -4.28 22.38 -1.06
CA LYS A 205 -4.79 21.42 -2.09
C LYS A 205 -4.37 19.97 -1.87
N SER A 206 -3.48 19.72 -0.90
CA SER A 206 -2.78 18.44 -0.75
C SER A 206 -3.72 17.24 -0.60
N ALA A 207 -4.78 17.36 0.20
CA ALA A 207 -5.68 16.23 0.46
C ALA A 207 -6.67 15.93 -0.70
N ASP A 208 -6.99 16.94 -1.49
CA ASP A 208 -7.82 16.75 -2.68
C ASP A 208 -7.01 16.11 -3.82
N MET A 209 -5.73 16.48 -3.92
CA MET A 209 -4.83 16.08 -4.99
C MET A 209 -4.03 14.80 -4.69
N PHE A 210 -3.94 14.34 -3.45
CA PHE A 210 -3.16 13.15 -3.10
C PHE A 210 -3.98 11.83 -3.14
N PRO A 211 -3.43 10.72 -3.68
CA PRO A 211 -2.25 10.68 -4.54
C PRO A 211 -2.55 11.30 -5.91
N GLN A 212 -1.59 12.05 -6.45
CA GLN A 212 -1.77 12.75 -7.72
C GLN A 212 -1.94 11.75 -8.86
N LYS A 213 -2.94 11.98 -9.71
CA LYS A 213 -3.21 11.12 -10.87
C LYS A 213 -2.46 11.59 -12.11
N CYS A 214 -2.29 10.70 -13.07
CA CYS A 214 -1.82 11.01 -14.40
C CYS A 214 -2.69 12.13 -15.03
N MET A 215 -2.07 13.08 -15.73
CA MET A 215 -2.77 14.19 -16.40
C MET A 215 -3.14 13.88 -17.85
N CYS A 216 -2.63 12.80 -18.44
CA CYS A 216 -3.05 12.33 -19.76
C CYS A 216 -4.56 12.05 -19.78
N GLU A 217 -5.22 12.50 -20.85
CA GLU A 217 -6.67 12.35 -21.03
C GLU A 217 -7.10 10.88 -20.90
N GLY A 218 -8.17 10.64 -20.15
CA GLY A 218 -8.72 9.30 -19.90
C GLY A 218 -7.88 8.42 -18.96
N CYS A 219 -6.76 8.90 -18.39
CA CYS A 219 -5.92 8.12 -17.49
C CYS A 219 -6.15 8.46 -16.00
N GLU A 220 -6.73 7.53 -15.24
CA GLU A 220 -6.94 7.71 -13.79
C GLU A 220 -5.84 7.10 -12.90
N SER A 221 -4.73 6.64 -13.49
CA SER A 221 -3.66 5.99 -12.73
C SER A 221 -3.05 6.94 -11.70
N PRO A 222 -2.95 6.54 -10.42
CA PRO A 222 -2.27 7.33 -9.40
C PRO A 222 -0.75 7.26 -9.59
N SER A 223 -0.05 8.31 -9.18
CA SER A 223 1.41 8.33 -9.04
C SER A 223 1.80 7.52 -7.81
N ILE A 224 2.86 6.72 -7.92
CA ILE A 224 3.31 5.83 -6.85
C ILE A 224 4.57 6.36 -6.17
N LYS A 225 4.90 5.79 -5.01
CA LYS A 225 6.10 6.12 -4.23
C LYS A 225 7.36 6.17 -5.10
N GLU A 226 7.50 5.23 -6.03
CA GLU A 226 8.66 5.15 -6.91
C GLU A 226 8.78 6.36 -7.84
N ASP A 227 7.65 6.92 -8.31
CA ASP A 227 7.66 8.13 -9.14
C ASP A 227 8.08 9.35 -8.30
N TYR A 228 7.51 9.50 -7.10
CA TYR A 228 7.90 10.57 -6.19
C TYR A 228 9.38 10.49 -5.82
N VAL A 229 9.89 9.31 -5.44
CA VAL A 229 11.29 9.12 -5.03
C VAL A 229 12.27 9.34 -6.18
N ALA A 230 11.86 9.08 -7.43
CA ALA A 230 12.70 9.32 -8.59
C ALA A 230 12.81 10.82 -8.94
N LEU A 231 11.76 11.60 -8.69
CA LEU A 231 11.64 12.98 -9.15
C LEU A 231 11.87 14.03 -8.05
N LEU A 232 11.61 13.69 -6.78
CA LEU A 232 11.67 14.63 -5.66
C LEU A 232 12.93 14.44 -4.80
N LYS A 233 13.35 15.52 -4.14
CA LYS A 233 14.48 15.53 -3.20
C LYS A 233 14.12 14.82 -1.89
N THR A 234 15.12 14.34 -1.15
CA THR A 234 14.94 13.62 0.13
C THR A 234 14.09 14.37 1.16
N GLU A 235 14.27 15.69 1.29
CA GLU A 235 13.47 16.54 2.18
C GLU A 235 11.99 16.58 1.79
N GLN A 236 11.71 16.65 0.48
CA GLN A 236 10.35 16.61 -0.06
C GLN A 236 9.69 15.24 0.18
N ILE A 237 10.45 14.15 0.13
CA ILE A 237 9.95 12.81 0.43
C ILE A 237 9.51 12.66 1.89
N GLN A 238 10.20 13.28 2.84
CA GLN A 238 9.75 13.29 4.24
C GLN A 238 8.42 14.03 4.39
N LYS A 239 8.31 15.21 3.78
CA LYS A 239 7.06 15.98 3.73
C LYS A 239 5.93 15.18 3.06
N LEU A 240 6.24 14.38 2.03
CA LEU A 240 5.27 13.53 1.34
C LEU A 240 4.69 12.46 2.26
N TYR A 241 5.52 11.84 3.11
CA TYR A 241 5.02 10.86 4.07
C TYR A 241 4.11 11.50 5.12
N GLN A 242 4.42 12.72 5.57
CA GLN A 242 3.56 13.48 6.45
C GLN A 242 2.20 13.75 5.80
N VAL A 243 2.18 14.30 4.57
CA VAL A 243 0.95 14.54 3.82
C VAL A 243 0.16 13.25 3.60
N SER A 244 0.84 12.15 3.26
CA SER A 244 0.23 10.85 3.08
C SER A 244 -0.43 10.34 4.37
N LEU A 245 0.20 10.56 5.52
CA LEU A 245 -0.34 10.18 6.82
C LEU A 245 -1.56 11.05 7.17
N GLU A 246 -1.46 12.37 7.00
CA GLU A 246 -2.57 13.30 7.23
C GLU A 246 -3.80 12.93 6.41
N CYS A 247 -3.63 12.69 5.10
CA CYS A 247 -4.71 12.24 4.22
C CYS A 247 -5.32 10.91 4.69
N PHE A 248 -4.48 9.96 5.12
CA PHE A 248 -4.94 8.69 5.66
C PHE A 248 -5.77 8.88 6.94
N LEU A 249 -5.33 9.74 7.86
CA LEU A 249 -6.02 10.01 9.12
C LEU A 249 -7.36 10.72 8.91
N ILE A 250 -7.43 11.70 8.00
CA ILE A 250 -8.70 12.38 7.70
C ILE A 250 -9.73 11.41 7.10
N GLY A 251 -9.28 10.50 6.24
CA GLY A 251 -10.14 9.48 5.63
C GLY A 251 -10.54 8.31 6.55
N ASN A 252 -9.90 8.18 7.72
CA ASN A 252 -10.01 7.01 8.58
C ASN A 252 -10.61 7.35 9.95
N THR A 253 -11.75 6.74 10.28
CA THR A 253 -12.44 6.97 11.55
C THR A 253 -11.86 6.18 12.72
N SER A 254 -11.07 5.15 12.44
CA SER A 254 -10.50 4.25 13.45
C SER A 254 -9.20 4.77 14.05
N TYR A 255 -8.56 5.77 13.43
CA TYR A 255 -7.31 6.34 13.90
C TYR A 255 -7.41 7.86 13.94
N LYS A 256 -6.84 8.48 14.97
CA LYS A 256 -6.78 9.94 15.10
C LYS A 256 -5.39 10.39 15.57
N PRO A 257 -4.94 11.60 15.17
CA PRO A 257 -3.73 12.20 15.71
C PRO A 257 -3.95 12.66 17.15
N CYS A 258 -2.87 12.76 17.92
CA CYS A 258 -2.85 13.45 19.20
C CYS A 258 -3.37 14.89 19.03
N PRO A 259 -4.23 15.41 19.95
CA PRO A 259 -4.73 16.77 19.86
C PRO A 259 -3.65 17.84 20.17
N THR A 260 -2.51 17.44 20.74
CA THR A 260 -1.41 18.36 21.03
C THR A 260 -0.72 18.80 19.73
N PRO A 261 -0.59 20.12 19.47
CA PRO A 261 0.17 20.62 18.32
C PRO A 261 1.59 20.04 18.30
N ASP A 262 2.10 19.77 17.09
CA ASP A 262 3.43 19.20 16.83
C ASP A 262 3.70 17.81 17.42
N CYS A 263 2.72 17.18 18.06
CA CYS A 263 2.81 15.80 18.51
C CYS A 263 2.51 14.83 17.34
N SER A 264 3.46 13.95 17.02
CA SER A 264 3.35 13.03 15.89
C SER A 264 2.60 11.74 16.21
N TRP A 265 2.18 11.57 17.47
CA TRP A 265 1.52 10.34 17.91
C TRP A 265 0.12 10.16 17.32
N VAL A 266 -0.16 8.94 16.87
CA VAL A 266 -1.48 8.51 16.37
C VAL A 266 -2.00 7.41 17.28
N TYR A 267 -3.31 7.43 17.56
CA TYR A 267 -3.95 6.42 18.41
C TYR A 267 -5.17 5.80 17.73
N GLU A 268 -5.49 4.57 18.11
CA GLU A 268 -6.70 3.87 17.68
C GLU A 268 -7.90 4.34 18.51
N VAL A 269 -8.99 4.70 17.84
CA VAL A 269 -10.24 5.19 18.42
C VAL A 269 -11.07 4.03 18.96
N THR A 270 -11.55 4.13 20.19
CA THR A 270 -12.47 3.16 20.79
C THR A 270 -13.92 3.64 20.72
N PRO A 271 -14.89 2.74 20.56
CA PRO A 271 -16.32 3.11 20.55
C PRO A 271 -16.80 3.58 21.93
N ILE A 272 -16.16 3.12 23.00
CA ILE A 272 -16.45 3.46 24.38
C ILE A 272 -15.55 4.64 24.81
N PRO A 273 -16.12 5.69 25.46
CA PRO A 273 -15.32 6.75 26.07
C PRO A 273 -14.34 6.17 27.09
N GLY A 274 -13.09 6.65 27.05
CA GLY A 274 -12.05 6.23 27.96
C GLY A 274 -10.88 7.19 27.89
N VAL A 275 -10.00 7.19 28.88
CA VAL A 275 -8.84 8.08 28.91
C VAL A 275 -7.68 7.45 28.16
N PHE A 276 -7.11 8.20 27.22
CA PHE A 276 -5.84 7.89 26.58
C PHE A 276 -4.79 8.89 27.08
N ALA A 277 -3.61 8.37 27.44
CA ALA A 277 -2.44 9.17 27.76
C ALA A 277 -1.44 9.04 26.61
N CYS A 278 -1.04 10.17 26.02
CA CYS A 278 -0.07 10.18 24.94
C CYS A 278 1.32 9.80 25.45
N PRO A 279 2.01 8.78 24.89
CA PRO A 279 3.37 8.42 25.32
C PRO A 279 4.46 9.46 25.00
N GLU A 280 4.17 10.42 24.13
CA GLU A 280 5.15 11.41 23.66
C GLU A 280 5.04 12.75 24.39
N CYS A 281 3.82 13.25 24.58
CA CYS A 281 3.58 14.57 25.18
C CYS A 281 2.76 14.53 26.49
N ASP A 282 2.49 13.33 27.02
CA ASP A 282 1.81 13.06 28.29
C ASP A 282 0.39 13.65 28.45
N ILE A 283 -0.15 14.27 27.40
CA ILE A 283 -1.52 14.80 27.45
C ILE A 283 -2.53 13.67 27.63
N ARG A 284 -3.56 13.93 28.43
CA ARG A 284 -4.67 13.00 28.67
C ARG A 284 -5.95 13.52 28.02
N PHE A 285 -6.59 12.68 27.21
CA PHE A 285 -7.81 13.04 26.49
C PHE A 285 -8.71 11.82 26.29
N CYS A 286 -9.95 12.05 25.87
CA CYS A 286 -10.93 11.01 25.60
C CYS A 286 -10.58 10.26 24.30
N LYS A 287 -10.38 8.96 24.40
CA LYS A 287 -10.02 8.05 23.30
C LYS A 287 -11.12 7.92 22.22
N LYS A 288 -12.38 8.21 22.54
CA LYS A 288 -13.49 8.20 21.56
C LYS A 288 -13.52 9.50 20.74
N CYS A 289 -13.66 10.64 21.43
CA CYS A 289 -13.90 11.91 20.75
C CYS A 289 -12.62 12.68 20.40
N GLY A 290 -11.51 12.47 21.12
CA GLY A 290 -10.26 13.21 21.00
C GLY A 290 -10.21 14.52 21.80
N ASP A 291 -11.25 14.80 22.60
CA ASP A 291 -11.38 16.01 23.40
C ASP A 291 -10.87 15.78 24.84
N SER A 292 -10.75 16.84 25.65
CA SER A 292 -10.36 16.75 27.06
C SER A 292 -11.16 15.69 27.82
N THR A 293 -10.53 15.05 28.81
CA THR A 293 -11.18 14.04 29.65
C THR A 293 -12.47 14.58 30.26
N HIS A 294 -13.57 13.84 30.08
CA HIS A 294 -14.92 14.28 30.45
C HIS A 294 -15.72 13.15 31.12
N GLU A 295 -15.12 12.50 32.12
CA GLU A 295 -15.69 11.35 32.84
C GLU A 295 -17.03 11.65 33.52
N MET A 296 -17.31 12.94 33.81
CA MET A 296 -18.57 13.40 34.38
C MET A 296 -19.75 13.36 33.38
N PHE A 297 -19.49 13.07 32.11
CA PHE A 297 -20.49 12.93 31.06
C PHE A 297 -20.53 11.48 30.57
N GLU A 298 -21.71 10.86 30.58
CA GLU A 298 -21.92 9.50 30.07
C GLU A 298 -21.65 9.39 28.56
N ALA A 299 -21.83 10.49 27.83
CA ALA A 299 -21.66 10.56 26.38
C ALA A 299 -20.76 11.73 25.96
N CYS A 300 -19.92 11.51 24.95
CA CYS A 300 -19.07 12.55 24.36
C CYS A 300 -19.89 13.70 23.76
N GLU A 301 -21.07 13.37 23.25
CA GLU A 301 -22.01 14.27 22.61
C GLU A 301 -22.59 15.25 23.63
N ALA A 302 -22.89 14.79 24.84
CA ALA A 302 -23.35 15.63 25.95
C ALA A 302 -22.25 16.61 26.38
N PHE A 303 -21.00 16.14 26.48
CA PHE A 303 -19.86 17.01 26.79
C PHE A 303 -19.61 18.08 25.71
N LYS A 304 -19.76 17.71 24.43
CA LYS A 304 -19.65 18.68 23.33
C LYS A 304 -20.78 19.72 23.38
N ALA A 305 -22.00 19.29 23.70
CA ALA A 305 -23.16 20.18 23.80
C ALA A 305 -23.08 21.12 25.02
N SER A 306 -22.40 20.72 26.09
CA SER A 306 -22.19 21.58 27.26
C SER A 306 -21.15 22.68 27.03
N LYS A 307 -20.30 22.56 26.01
CA LYS A 307 -19.34 23.60 25.66
C LYS A 307 -20.06 24.72 24.93
N ASP A 308 -19.94 25.94 25.47
CA ASP A 308 -20.38 27.12 24.74
C ASP A 308 -19.54 27.26 23.47
N PRO A 309 -20.15 27.27 22.27
CA PRO A 309 -19.40 27.44 21.04
C PRO A 309 -18.74 28.83 21.04
N SER A 310 -17.44 28.86 20.76
CA SER A 310 -16.69 30.12 20.69
C SER A 310 -17.29 31.04 19.64
N GLN A 311 -17.01 32.35 19.71
CA GLN A 311 -17.43 33.28 18.67
C GLN A 311 -16.95 32.83 17.27
N SER A 312 -15.74 32.28 17.20
CA SER A 312 -15.17 31.71 15.98
C SER A 312 -16.00 30.51 15.47
N ASP A 313 -16.40 29.59 16.36
CA ASP A 313 -17.23 28.43 15.99
C ASP A 313 -18.62 28.86 15.50
N ARG A 314 -19.20 29.89 16.11
CA ARG A 314 -20.50 30.45 15.69
C ARG A 314 -20.41 31.03 14.28
N LEU A 315 -19.41 31.89 14.04
CA LEU A 315 -19.18 32.49 12.72
C LEU A 315 -18.87 31.44 11.66
N TYR A 316 -18.08 30.41 12.00
CA TYR A 316 -17.79 29.28 11.11
C TYR A 316 -19.05 28.49 10.75
N ASN A 317 -19.89 28.16 11.73
CA ASN A 317 -21.14 27.43 11.50
C ASN A 317 -22.14 28.26 10.68
N GLU A 318 -22.23 29.57 10.93
CA GLU A 318 -23.07 30.48 10.13
C GLU A 318 -22.59 30.58 8.68
N TRP A 319 -21.28 30.70 8.46
CA TRP A 319 -20.70 30.68 7.12
C TRP A 319 -20.99 29.34 6.43
N ALA A 320 -20.73 28.21 7.09
CA ALA A 320 -20.96 26.88 6.53
C ALA A 320 -22.43 26.66 6.16
N ALA A 321 -23.36 27.11 7.01
CA ALA A 321 -24.79 27.02 6.75
C ALA A 321 -25.23 27.86 5.55
N ARG A 322 -24.58 29.00 5.28
CA ARG A 322 -24.86 29.86 4.12
C ARG A 322 -24.18 29.39 2.84
N ALA A 323 -23.02 28.74 2.93
CA ALA A 323 -22.15 28.42 1.80
C ALA A 323 -22.49 27.13 1.03
N ASN A 324 -23.76 26.68 1.00
CA ASN A 324 -24.18 25.42 0.35
C ASN A 324 -23.24 24.24 0.67
N THR A 325 -22.82 24.14 1.93
CA THR A 325 -21.92 23.10 2.42
C THR A 325 -22.67 22.04 3.23
N ARG A 326 -22.12 20.83 3.29
CA ARG A 326 -22.60 19.73 4.14
C ARG A 326 -21.41 18.98 4.74
N LYS A 327 -21.60 18.26 5.84
CA LYS A 327 -20.57 17.34 6.35
C LYS A 327 -20.61 16.02 5.59
N CYS A 328 -19.45 15.49 5.25
CA CYS A 328 -19.31 14.15 4.69
C CYS A 328 -19.86 13.11 5.70
N PRO A 329 -20.80 12.23 5.32
CA PRO A 329 -21.37 11.22 6.23
C PRO A 329 -20.33 10.21 6.74
N ARG A 330 -19.22 10.03 6.02
CA ARG A 330 -18.16 9.08 6.36
C ARG A 330 -17.08 9.68 7.26
N CYS A 331 -16.54 10.84 6.89
CA CYS A 331 -15.39 11.46 7.59
C CYS A 331 -15.72 12.78 8.28
N SER A 332 -16.95 13.28 8.18
CA SER A 332 -17.44 14.54 8.78
C SER A 332 -16.76 15.83 8.31
N VAL A 333 -15.84 15.79 7.35
CA VAL A 333 -15.26 16.98 6.71
C VAL A 333 -16.33 17.75 5.93
N LEU A 334 -16.30 19.08 5.97
CA LEU A 334 -17.19 19.92 5.17
C LEU A 334 -16.90 19.74 3.68
N ILE A 335 -17.95 19.50 2.91
CA ILE A 335 -17.98 19.42 1.47
C ILE A 335 -18.86 20.56 0.95
N GLU A 336 -18.35 21.32 0.00
CA GLU A 336 -19.07 22.40 -0.68
C GLU A 336 -19.62 21.90 -2.01
N LYS A 337 -20.88 22.23 -2.31
CA LYS A 337 -21.47 21.92 -3.63
C LYS A 337 -21.22 23.08 -4.59
N ASN A 338 -20.34 22.85 -5.55
CA ASN A 338 -19.89 23.82 -6.52
C ASN A 338 -20.90 24.11 -7.66
N ALA A 339 -21.52 23.10 -8.29
CA ALA A 339 -22.66 23.25 -9.22
C ALA A 339 -23.21 21.91 -9.75
N GLY A 340 -24.47 21.93 -10.24
CA GLY A 340 -24.99 21.06 -11.31
C GLY A 340 -25.28 19.59 -11.01
N CYS A 341 -24.40 18.89 -10.26
CA CYS A 341 -24.52 17.46 -10.01
C CYS A 341 -24.97 17.16 -8.58
N GLU A 342 -25.90 16.21 -8.42
CA GLU A 342 -26.26 15.67 -7.10
C GLU A 342 -25.30 14.55 -6.65
N HIS A 343 -24.40 14.09 -7.52
CA HIS A 343 -23.31 13.20 -7.13
C HIS A 343 -22.13 14.06 -6.67
N MET A 344 -21.69 13.83 -5.43
CA MET A 344 -20.51 14.46 -4.87
C MET A 344 -19.52 13.40 -4.44
N GLN A 345 -18.23 13.63 -4.67
CA GLN A 345 -17.17 12.79 -4.13
C GLN A 345 -16.44 13.55 -3.03
N CYS A 346 -16.42 12.98 -1.83
CA CYS A 346 -15.65 13.59 -0.74
C CYS A 346 -14.17 13.60 -1.13
N THR A 347 -13.54 14.75 -1.11
CA THR A 347 -12.15 14.87 -1.53
C THR A 347 -11.17 14.20 -0.56
N GLN A 348 -11.57 13.99 0.68
CA GLN A 348 -10.76 13.38 1.74
C GLN A 348 -10.87 11.85 1.74
N CYS A 349 -12.07 11.33 2.03
CA CYS A 349 -12.28 9.87 2.13
C CYS A 349 -12.66 9.20 0.80
N LYS A 350 -12.72 9.97 -0.30
CA LYS A 350 -13.07 9.55 -1.67
C LYS A 350 -14.43 8.85 -1.81
N ALA A 351 -15.26 8.85 -0.77
CA ALA A 351 -16.61 8.28 -0.79
C ALA A 351 -17.52 9.05 -1.75
N HIS A 352 -18.36 8.32 -2.49
CA HIS A 352 -19.38 8.89 -3.36
C HIS A 352 -20.66 9.13 -2.55
N ILE A 353 -21.23 10.32 -2.67
CA ILE A 353 -22.30 10.84 -1.81
C ILE A 353 -23.40 11.39 -2.71
N CYS A 354 -24.65 10.99 -2.45
CA CYS A 354 -25.80 11.68 -3.03
C CYS A 354 -26.07 12.94 -2.20
N TRP A 355 -26.01 14.12 -2.82
CA TRP A 355 -26.19 15.39 -2.14
C TRP A 355 -27.62 15.58 -1.62
N LYS A 356 -28.63 15.02 -2.30
CA LYS A 356 -30.04 15.06 -1.87
C LYS A 356 -30.25 14.38 -0.52
N CYS A 357 -30.00 13.07 -0.45
CA CYS A 357 -30.30 12.25 0.73
C CYS A 357 -29.10 11.99 1.67
N GLY A 358 -27.87 12.30 1.25
CA GLY A 358 -26.66 12.02 2.03
C GLY A 358 -26.19 10.56 2.01
N SER A 359 -26.79 9.68 1.18
CA SER A 359 -26.39 8.26 1.10
C SER A 359 -24.97 8.08 0.53
N LEU A 360 -24.26 7.07 1.03
CA LEU A 360 -22.91 6.68 0.61
C LEU A 360 -22.93 5.56 -0.43
N PHE A 361 -22.03 5.63 -1.41
CA PHE A 361 -21.87 4.64 -2.48
C PHE A 361 -20.39 4.25 -2.68
N GLU A 362 -20.18 3.01 -3.09
CA GLU A 362 -18.84 2.47 -3.38
C GLU A 362 -18.24 2.99 -4.68
N THR A 363 -19.08 3.25 -5.70
CA THR A 363 -18.64 3.75 -7.01
C THR A 363 -19.53 4.90 -7.47
N SER A 364 -19.03 5.72 -8.40
CA SER A 364 -19.77 6.81 -9.03
C SER A 364 -21.04 6.28 -9.73
N GLU A 365 -20.96 5.17 -10.45
CA GLU A 365 -22.10 4.62 -11.21
C GLU A 365 -23.23 4.16 -10.30
N LYS A 366 -22.92 3.64 -9.10
CA LYS A 366 -23.95 3.29 -8.12
C LYS A 366 -24.67 4.54 -7.62
N CYS A 367 -23.94 5.64 -7.38
CA CYS A 367 -24.55 6.90 -6.97
C CYS A 367 -25.42 7.50 -8.08
N TYR A 368 -24.91 7.54 -9.32
CA TYR A 368 -25.68 8.07 -10.46
C TYR A 368 -26.97 7.30 -10.71
N ARG A 369 -26.96 5.97 -10.54
CA ARG A 369 -28.18 5.15 -10.65
C ARG A 369 -29.21 5.45 -9.56
N HIS A 370 -28.78 5.89 -8.38
CA HIS A 370 -29.67 6.23 -7.28
C HIS A 370 -30.34 7.60 -7.44
N ILE A 371 -29.62 8.60 -7.96
CA ILE A 371 -30.07 10.01 -8.02
C ILE A 371 -31.48 10.22 -8.62
N PRO A 372 -31.87 9.53 -9.73
CA PRO A 372 -33.22 9.68 -10.30
C PRO A 372 -34.35 9.22 -9.37
N PHE A 373 -34.08 8.30 -8.46
CA PHE A 373 -35.04 7.72 -7.51
C PHE A 373 -34.88 8.28 -6.09
N CYS A 374 -33.99 9.26 -5.93
CA CYS A 374 -33.72 9.89 -4.64
C CYS A 374 -34.77 10.97 -4.36
N ASN A 375 -35.65 10.67 -3.41
CA ASN A 375 -36.62 11.61 -2.84
C ASN A 375 -35.99 12.42 -1.71
#